data_AF-A0A3A8NSF8-F1
#
_entry.id   AF-A0A3A8NSF8-F1
#
_cell.length_a   1.000
_cell.length_b   1.000
_cell.length_c   1.000
_cell.angle_alpha   90.00
_cell.angle_beta   90.00
_cell.angle_gamma   90.00
#
_symmetry.space_group_name_H-M   'P 1'
#
loop_
_entity.id
_entity.type
_entity.pdbx_description
1 polymer ?
#
loop_
_entity_poly.entity_id
_entity_poly.type
_entity_poly.pdbx_seq_one_letter_code
_entity_poly.pdbx_strand_id
1 'polypeptide(L)'
;METATPSKNPLLELTPDESLTPATMERAAGALARDGLLLRHGAGPTRKLVLFDGRLGAAQAALLDQAPPALLLATREADGEPSAWEVRLLAALLRGDSLLPPEAVVSRARLSQVADVGPACEAASAAVLEAGGSRVAAGLVADVAHELAANALLDAPVDETGAPKYAHRRTQVQHVAPEDSCLLEWGVEAGRAWVQGVDRFGRLTASPLVRVLRAW
;
A
#
# COMPACT_ATOMS: atom_id res chain seq x y z
N MET A 1 9.80 18.61 31.35
CA MET A 1 10.43 17.71 30.38
C MET A 1 9.36 17.41 29.33
N GLU A 2 9.33 18.20 28.26
CA GLU A 2 8.40 17.99 27.15
C GLU A 2 8.79 16.67 26.47
N THR A 3 7.90 15.69 26.53
CA THR A 3 7.98 14.48 25.72
C THR A 3 7.74 14.91 24.28
N ALA A 4 8.82 15.00 23.49
CA ALA A 4 8.72 15.25 22.07
C ALA A 4 7.82 14.17 21.44
N THR A 5 6.65 14.59 20.95
CA THR A 5 5.80 13.77 20.12
C THR A 5 6.64 13.32 18.92
N PRO A 6 6.76 12.01 18.63
CA PRO A 6 7.50 11.57 17.46
C PRO A 6 6.93 12.26 16.23
N SER A 7 7.79 12.92 15.44
CA SER A 7 7.41 13.52 14.17
C SER A 7 6.70 12.45 13.33
N LYS A 8 5.43 12.71 12.98
CA LYS A 8 4.64 11.82 12.10
C LYS A 8 5.23 11.70 10.68
N ASN A 9 6.21 12.53 10.32
CA ASN A 9 6.93 12.44 9.06
C ASN A 9 8.23 11.67 9.26
N PRO A 10 8.32 10.39 8.85
CA PRO A 10 9.58 9.67 8.85
C PRO A 10 10.52 10.30 7.82
N LEU A 11 11.77 10.48 8.23
CA LEU A 11 12.82 11.04 7.39
C LEU A 11 13.36 9.94 6.46
N LEU A 12 13.28 10.15 5.14
CA LEU A 12 13.78 9.18 4.15
C LEU A 12 15.18 9.58 3.68
N GLU A 13 16.07 8.60 3.55
CA GLU A 13 17.33 8.79 2.82
C GLU A 13 17.06 8.57 1.33
N LEU A 14 17.11 9.66 0.57
CA LEU A 14 16.90 9.65 -0.86
C LEU A 14 18.19 9.21 -1.55
N THR A 15 18.14 8.11 -2.30
CA THR A 15 19.29 7.61 -3.08
C THR A 15 18.91 7.47 -4.56
N PRO A 16 19.68 8.07 -5.48
CA PRO A 16 19.47 7.82 -6.90
C PRO A 16 19.86 6.39 -7.25
N ASP A 17 19.09 5.74 -8.11
CA ASP A 17 19.57 4.61 -8.90
C ASP A 17 20.53 5.10 -10.00
N GLU A 18 21.48 4.25 -10.41
CA GLU A 18 22.42 4.57 -11.48
C GLU A 18 21.72 4.83 -12.83
N SER A 19 20.46 4.41 -12.97
CA SER A 19 19.62 4.66 -14.14
C SER A 19 19.21 6.14 -14.32
N LEU A 20 19.36 7.00 -13.31
CA LEU A 20 18.80 8.36 -13.33
C LEU A 20 19.85 9.44 -13.59
N THR A 21 19.46 10.44 -14.39
CA THR A 21 20.26 11.66 -14.57
C THR A 21 20.10 12.61 -13.38
N PRO A 22 21.10 13.47 -13.07
CA PRO A 22 20.98 14.47 -12.01
C PRO A 22 19.78 15.41 -12.18
N ALA A 23 19.42 15.76 -13.42
CA ALA A 23 18.27 16.63 -13.69
C ALA A 23 16.92 15.93 -13.40
N THR A 24 16.81 14.65 -13.73
CA THR A 24 15.63 13.82 -13.36
C THR A 24 15.52 13.71 -11.84
N MET A 25 16.66 13.54 -11.17
CA MET A 25 16.74 13.43 -9.72
C MET A 25 16.23 14.69 -9.02
N GLU A 26 16.64 15.87 -9.48
CA GLU A 26 16.20 17.15 -8.93
C GLU A 26 14.69 17.38 -9.10
N ARG A 27 14.14 17.06 -10.28
CA ARG A 27 12.69 17.16 -10.53
C ARG A 27 11.90 16.24 -9.62
N ALA A 28 12.30 14.97 -9.53
CA ALA A 28 11.64 13.99 -8.67
C ALA A 28 11.71 14.38 -7.19
N ALA A 29 12.86 14.87 -6.70
CA ALA A 29 12.98 15.38 -5.34
C ALA A 29 12.04 16.58 -5.09
N GLY A 30 11.90 17.48 -6.07
CA GLY A 30 10.93 18.57 -6.04
C GLY A 30 9.49 18.07 -5.92
N ALA A 31 9.10 17.06 -6.70
CA ALA A 31 7.77 16.44 -6.62
C ALA A 31 7.47 15.86 -5.23
N LEU A 32 8.40 15.09 -4.68
CA LEU A 32 8.28 14.51 -3.34
C LEU A 32 8.12 15.59 -2.25
N ALA A 33 8.89 16.69 -2.35
CA ALA A 33 8.81 17.79 -1.39
C ALA A 33 7.48 18.54 -1.46
N ARG A 34 6.90 18.72 -2.67
CA ARG A 34 5.58 19.36 -2.85
C ARG A 34 4.47 18.60 -2.12
N ASP A 35 4.54 17.28 -2.08
CA ASP A 35 3.57 16.41 -1.40
C ASP A 35 3.93 16.12 0.08
N GLY A 36 4.86 16.91 0.64
CA GLY A 36 5.17 16.92 2.07
C GLY A 36 6.04 15.76 2.55
N LEU A 37 6.74 15.05 1.66
CA LEU A 37 7.74 14.08 2.06
C LEU A 37 9.03 14.80 2.50
N LEU A 38 9.46 14.54 3.74
CA LEU A 38 10.71 15.07 4.27
C LEU A 38 11.87 14.16 3.86
N LEU A 39 12.69 14.64 2.93
CA LEU A 39 13.87 13.95 2.43
C LEU A 39 15.11 14.44 3.17
N ARG A 40 15.99 13.52 3.57
CA ARG A 40 17.35 13.84 3.99
C ARG A 40 18.34 13.29 2.96
N HIS A 41 19.41 14.05 2.77
CA HIS A 41 20.61 13.61 2.09
C HIS A 41 21.65 13.18 3.15
N GLY A 42 22.07 11.91 3.18
CA GLY A 42 23.19 11.42 3.99
C GLY A 42 22.88 10.31 5.02
N ALA A 43 23.93 9.59 5.40
CA ALA A 43 23.91 8.31 6.12
C ALA A 43 23.30 8.37 7.54
N GLY A 44 22.34 7.48 7.79
CA GLY A 44 21.73 7.21 9.10
C GLY A 44 20.89 5.92 9.04
N PRO A 45 20.34 5.43 10.17
CA PRO A 45 19.54 4.19 10.21
C PRO A 45 18.13 4.35 9.59
N THR A 46 17.96 5.26 8.64
CA THR A 46 16.69 5.63 8.01
C THR A 46 16.36 4.72 6.83
N ARG A 47 15.07 4.46 6.59
CA ARG A 47 14.61 3.64 5.46
C ARG A 47 15.00 4.32 4.14
N LYS A 48 15.72 3.59 3.27
CA LYS A 48 16.20 4.09 1.99
C LYS A 48 15.05 4.20 0.99
N LEU A 49 14.91 5.35 0.34
CA LEU A 49 14.04 5.54 -0.83
C LEU A 49 14.91 5.63 -2.08
N VAL A 50 14.74 4.69 -3.00
CA VAL A 50 15.44 4.64 -4.28
C VAL A 50 14.50 5.08 -5.39
N LEU A 51 14.91 6.13 -6.11
CA LEU A 51 14.27 6.54 -7.34
C LEU A 51 14.90 5.81 -8.52
N PHE A 52 14.09 5.25 -9.42
CA PHE A 52 14.55 4.50 -10.59
C PHE A 52 13.68 4.77 -11.81
N ASP A 53 14.13 4.37 -13.00
CA ASP A 53 13.50 4.66 -14.29
C ASP A 53 12.17 3.89 -14.57
N GLY A 54 11.71 3.07 -13.62
CA GLY A 54 10.52 2.23 -13.76
C GLY A 54 10.78 0.84 -14.35
N ARG A 55 12.03 0.49 -14.69
CA ARG A 55 12.42 -0.85 -15.13
C ARG A 55 12.95 -1.65 -13.95
N LEU A 56 12.23 -2.70 -13.58
CA LEU A 56 12.66 -3.61 -12.52
C LEU A 56 13.58 -4.69 -13.09
N GLY A 57 14.71 -4.92 -12.41
CA GLY A 57 15.62 -6.03 -12.73
C GLY A 57 16.42 -6.49 -11.52
N ALA A 58 17.53 -7.20 -11.79
CA ALA A 58 18.39 -7.78 -10.75
C ALA A 58 18.94 -6.74 -9.75
N ALA A 59 19.22 -5.51 -10.20
CA ALA A 59 19.67 -4.42 -9.34
C ALA A 59 18.60 -4.03 -8.30
N GLN A 60 17.35 -3.85 -8.74
CA GLN A 60 16.22 -3.56 -7.85
C GLN A 60 15.87 -4.74 -6.95
N ALA A 61 16.03 -5.98 -7.45
CA ALA A 61 15.90 -7.16 -6.61
C ALA A 61 16.91 -7.15 -5.44
N ALA A 62 18.16 -6.75 -5.69
CA ALA A 62 19.18 -6.63 -4.65
C ALA A 62 18.88 -5.52 -3.63
N LEU A 63 18.21 -4.44 -4.03
CA LEU A 63 17.75 -3.38 -3.13
C LEU A 63 16.57 -3.83 -2.24
N LEU A 64 15.66 -4.63 -2.79
CA LEU A 64 14.51 -5.18 -2.08
C LEU A 64 14.87 -6.33 -1.12
N ASP A 65 15.99 -7.02 -1.34
CA ASP A 65 16.45 -8.13 -0.49
C ASP A 65 17.21 -7.66 0.78
N GLN A 66 17.36 -6.34 0.97
CA GLN A 66 18.03 -5.75 2.13
C GLN A 66 17.15 -5.78 3.39
N ALA A 67 17.78 -5.61 4.56
CA ALA A 67 17.09 -5.49 5.85
C ALA A 67 17.45 -4.16 6.54
N PRO A 68 16.51 -3.19 6.65
CA PRO A 68 15.17 -3.19 6.06
C PRO A 68 15.22 -3.06 4.51
N PRO A 69 14.19 -3.54 3.79
CA PRO A 69 14.14 -3.40 2.34
C PRO A 69 14.03 -1.94 1.94
N ALA A 70 14.70 -1.57 0.84
CA ALA A 70 14.57 -0.24 0.25
C ALA A 70 13.13 -0.04 -0.27
N LEU A 71 12.63 1.20 -0.16
CA LEU A 71 11.45 1.64 -0.87
C LEU A 71 11.86 1.99 -2.30
N LEU A 72 11.16 1.49 -3.30
CA LEU A 72 11.40 1.82 -4.70
C LEU A 72 10.26 2.72 -5.21
N LEU A 73 10.61 3.81 -5.89
CA LEU A 73 9.64 4.69 -6.50
C LEU A 73 10.09 5.05 -7.93
N ALA A 74 9.22 4.76 -8.90
CA ALA A 74 9.55 4.87 -10.31
C ALA A 74 9.29 6.28 -10.86
N THR A 75 10.20 6.82 -11.67
CA THR A 75 10.04 8.08 -12.41
C THR A 75 9.52 7.78 -13.83
N ARG A 76 8.20 7.56 -13.94
CA ARG A 76 7.56 7.08 -15.18
C ARG A 76 6.84 8.16 -15.98
N GLU A 77 6.66 9.34 -15.40
CA GLU A 77 6.01 10.45 -16.09
C GLU A 77 6.92 11.01 -17.20
N ALA A 78 6.31 11.67 -18.19
CA ALA A 78 7.01 12.13 -19.39
C ALA A 78 8.14 13.16 -19.10
N ASP A 79 8.03 13.86 -17.98
CA ASP A 79 9.03 14.81 -17.46
C ASP A 79 10.08 14.13 -16.55
N GLY A 80 9.95 12.83 -16.29
CA GLY A 80 10.81 12.08 -15.39
C GLY A 80 10.46 12.30 -13.91
N GLU A 81 9.25 12.74 -13.59
CA GLU A 81 8.73 12.71 -12.22
C GLU A 81 8.12 11.33 -11.87
N PRO A 82 8.04 10.97 -10.58
CA PRO A 82 7.16 9.91 -10.13
C PRO A 82 5.69 10.28 -10.32
N SER A 83 4.81 9.29 -10.43
CA SER A 83 3.38 9.60 -10.51
C SER A 83 2.88 10.23 -9.22
N ALA A 84 2.06 11.28 -9.33
CA ALA A 84 1.49 11.98 -8.16
C ALA A 84 0.73 11.03 -7.22
N TRP A 85 0.10 10.00 -7.77
CA TRP A 85 -0.56 8.96 -6.99
C TRP A 85 0.43 8.14 -6.14
N GLU A 86 1.55 7.69 -6.70
CA GLU A 86 2.53 6.91 -5.94
C GLU A 86 3.22 7.73 -4.86
N VAL A 87 3.48 9.02 -5.13
CA VAL A 87 4.03 9.94 -4.13
C VAL A 87 3.05 10.09 -2.96
N ARG A 88 1.76 10.30 -3.25
CA ARG A 88 0.71 10.37 -2.23
C ARG A 88 0.59 9.07 -1.44
N LEU A 89 0.59 7.92 -2.12
CA LEU A 89 0.53 6.60 -1.52
C LEU A 89 1.71 6.40 -0.56
N LEU A 90 2.94 6.68 -1.01
CA LEU A 90 4.14 6.59 -0.20
C LEU A 90 4.05 7.49 1.04
N ALA A 91 3.58 8.73 0.87
CA ALA A 91 3.41 9.67 1.96
C ALA A 91 2.39 9.21 3.01
N ALA A 92 1.24 8.69 2.56
CA ALA A 92 0.22 8.14 3.44
C ALA A 92 0.73 6.90 4.21
N LEU A 93 1.40 5.97 3.52
CA LEU A 93 2.00 4.79 4.15
C LEU A 93 3.03 5.14 5.22
N LEU A 94 3.85 6.15 4.96
CA LEU A 94 4.89 6.60 5.87
C LEU A 94 4.33 7.32 7.11
N ARG A 95 3.20 8.02 6.97
CA ARG A 95 2.50 8.67 8.09
C ARG A 95 1.53 7.74 8.83
N GLY A 96 1.21 6.58 8.25
CA GLY A 96 0.15 5.70 8.74
C GLY A 96 -1.25 6.29 8.53
N ASP A 97 -1.41 7.15 7.52
CA ASP A 97 -2.69 7.75 7.16
C ASP A 97 -3.52 6.81 6.27
N SER A 98 -4.81 7.10 6.11
CA SER A 98 -5.67 6.42 5.13
C SER A 98 -5.15 6.61 3.71
N LEU A 99 -5.28 5.57 2.89
CA LEU A 99 -4.97 5.63 1.46
C LEU A 99 -6.12 6.20 0.64
N LEU A 100 -7.32 6.31 1.24
CA LEU A 100 -8.46 6.95 0.60
C LEU A 100 -8.27 8.48 0.54
N PRO A 101 -8.82 9.15 -0.48
CA PRO A 101 -8.82 10.60 -0.51
C PRO A 101 -9.56 11.19 0.71
N PRO A 102 -9.06 12.26 1.34
CA PRO A 102 -9.72 12.87 2.50
C PRO A 102 -11.10 13.46 2.13
N GLU A 103 -11.32 13.73 0.85
CA GLU A 103 -12.55 14.31 0.33
C GLU A 103 -13.58 13.24 0.00
N ALA A 104 -13.16 11.97 -0.09
CA ALA A 104 -14.05 10.86 -0.36
C ALA A 104 -14.99 10.64 0.84
N VAL A 105 -16.28 10.45 0.55
CA VAL A 105 -17.21 9.90 1.54
C VAL A 105 -16.88 8.42 1.73
N VAL A 106 -16.24 8.10 2.86
CA VAL A 106 -15.75 6.74 3.14
C VAL A 106 -16.80 5.92 3.90
N SER A 107 -17.15 4.79 3.33
CA SER A 107 -17.88 3.70 3.99
C SER A 107 -16.92 2.68 4.56
N ARG A 108 -17.33 2.00 5.64
CA ARG A 108 -16.47 1.08 6.41
C ARG A 108 -17.24 -0.16 6.84
N ALA A 109 -16.59 -1.31 6.75
CA ALA A 109 -17.08 -2.57 7.32
C ALA A 109 -15.96 -3.24 8.11
N ARG A 110 -16.20 -3.51 9.40
CA ARG A 110 -15.34 -4.39 10.18
C ARG A 110 -15.72 -5.84 9.85
N LEU A 111 -14.74 -6.64 9.45
CA LEU A 111 -14.94 -8.04 9.09
C LEU A 111 -14.39 -8.92 10.20
N SER A 112 -15.24 -9.77 10.76
CA SER A 112 -14.92 -10.73 11.82
C SER A 112 -15.33 -12.16 11.45
N GLN A 113 -16.10 -12.31 10.37
CA GLN A 113 -16.63 -13.56 9.87
C GLN A 113 -16.48 -13.60 8.36
N VAL A 114 -16.35 -14.80 7.80
CA VAL A 114 -16.31 -14.97 6.33
C VAL A 114 -17.63 -14.50 5.70
N ALA A 115 -18.74 -14.64 6.41
CA ALA A 115 -20.05 -14.16 5.99
C ALA A 115 -20.14 -12.62 5.84
N ASP A 116 -19.25 -11.86 6.50
CA ASP A 116 -19.24 -10.40 6.41
C ASP A 116 -18.70 -9.90 5.06
N VAL A 117 -17.91 -10.73 4.35
CA VAL A 117 -17.21 -10.34 3.11
C VAL A 117 -18.19 -10.02 1.98
N GLY A 118 -19.17 -10.88 1.75
CA GLY A 118 -20.16 -10.72 0.67
C GLY A 118 -20.92 -9.40 0.75
N PRO A 119 -21.62 -9.12 1.88
CA PRO A 119 -22.32 -7.85 2.08
C PRO A 119 -21.43 -6.62 1.94
N ALA A 120 -20.17 -6.68 2.40
CA ALA A 120 -19.24 -5.57 2.26
C ALA A 120 -18.86 -5.31 0.79
N CYS A 121 -18.65 -6.38 0.00
CA CYS A 121 -18.36 -6.27 -1.43
C CYS A 121 -19.57 -5.75 -2.22
N GLU A 122 -20.78 -6.21 -1.88
CA GLU A 122 -22.03 -5.70 -2.46
C GLU A 122 -22.21 -4.21 -2.17
N ALA A 123 -21.93 -3.77 -0.94
CA ALA A 123 -22.00 -2.35 -0.58
C ALA A 123 -20.95 -1.49 -1.31
N ALA A 124 -19.72 -2.01 -1.49
CA ALA A 124 -18.70 -1.33 -2.29
C ALA A 124 -19.10 -1.19 -3.77
N SER A 125 -19.67 -2.25 -4.35
CA SER A 125 -20.22 -2.25 -5.71
C SER A 125 -21.38 -1.26 -5.86
N ALA A 126 -22.31 -1.26 -4.89
CA ALA A 126 -23.45 -0.33 -4.88
C ALA A 126 -23.00 1.13 -4.85
N ALA A 127 -22.00 1.47 -4.04
CA ALA A 127 -21.44 2.83 -3.99
C ALA A 127 -20.93 3.32 -5.35
N VAL A 128 -20.34 2.43 -6.16
CA VAL A 128 -19.91 2.75 -7.53
C VAL A 128 -21.10 3.05 -8.43
N LEU A 129 -22.16 2.25 -8.35
CA LEU A 129 -23.37 2.44 -9.15
C LEU A 129 -24.10 3.73 -8.76
N GLU A 130 -24.23 4.01 -7.47
CA GLU A 130 -24.83 5.23 -6.92
C GLU A 130 -24.08 6.49 -7.37
N ALA A 131 -22.75 6.41 -7.48
CA ALA A 131 -21.91 7.47 -8.01
C ALA A 131 -21.95 7.59 -9.56
N GLY A 132 -22.81 6.84 -10.24
CA GLY A 132 -22.98 6.86 -11.69
C GLY A 132 -21.96 6.01 -12.46
N GLY A 133 -21.22 5.13 -11.78
CA GLY A 133 -20.30 4.19 -12.41
C GLY A 133 -21.02 3.09 -13.21
N SER A 134 -20.28 2.42 -14.09
CA SER A 134 -20.81 1.31 -14.90
C SER A 134 -20.92 0.02 -14.07
N ARG A 135 -21.78 -0.92 -14.50
CA ARG A 135 -21.86 -2.27 -13.91
C ARG A 135 -20.53 -3.03 -13.98
N VAL A 136 -19.74 -2.78 -15.03
CA VAL A 136 -18.41 -3.39 -15.18
C VAL A 136 -17.47 -2.85 -14.11
N ALA A 137 -17.43 -1.53 -13.90
CA ALA A 137 -16.61 -0.93 -12.85
C ALA A 137 -17.04 -1.40 -11.45
N ALA A 138 -18.35 -1.49 -11.20
CA ALA A 138 -18.90 -1.99 -9.94
C ALA A 138 -18.51 -3.45 -9.67
N GLY A 139 -18.56 -4.32 -10.70
CA GLY A 139 -18.09 -5.70 -10.63
C GLY A 139 -16.59 -5.79 -10.31
N LEU A 140 -15.75 -5.01 -11.01
CA LEU A 140 -14.31 -4.96 -10.74
C LEU A 140 -13.99 -4.52 -9.30
N VAL A 141 -14.74 -3.56 -8.78
CA VAL A 141 -14.58 -3.11 -7.38
C VAL A 141 -15.00 -4.20 -6.40
N ALA A 142 -16.08 -4.94 -6.68
CA ALA A 142 -16.49 -6.08 -5.85
C ALA A 142 -15.40 -7.17 -5.81
N ASP A 143 -14.80 -7.50 -6.96
CA ASP A 143 -13.73 -8.49 -7.06
C ASP A 143 -12.49 -8.04 -6.26
N VAL A 144 -12.06 -6.78 -6.44
CA VAL A 144 -10.92 -6.23 -5.69
C VAL A 144 -11.20 -6.19 -4.19
N ALA A 145 -12.40 -5.79 -3.78
CA ALA A 145 -12.83 -5.77 -2.39
C ALA A 145 -12.83 -7.19 -1.78
N HIS A 146 -13.30 -8.19 -2.53
CA HIS A 146 -13.32 -9.58 -2.11
C HIS A 146 -11.90 -10.09 -1.85
N GLU A 147 -11.00 -9.90 -2.80
CA GLU A 147 -9.61 -10.36 -2.67
C GLU A 147 -8.89 -9.68 -1.51
N LEU A 148 -9.05 -8.35 -1.36
CA LEU A 148 -8.47 -7.62 -0.23
C LEU A 148 -9.04 -8.11 1.11
N ALA A 149 -10.36 -8.26 1.22
CA ALA A 149 -11.02 -8.73 2.43
C ALA A 149 -10.60 -10.16 2.79
N ALA A 150 -10.60 -11.07 1.82
CA ALA A 150 -10.23 -12.47 2.03
C ALA A 150 -8.76 -12.62 2.44
N ASN A 151 -7.86 -11.85 1.82
CA ASN A 151 -6.44 -11.87 2.17
C ASN A 151 -6.22 -11.31 3.58
N ALA A 152 -6.82 -10.15 3.90
CA ALA A 152 -6.70 -9.52 5.21
C ALA A 152 -7.31 -10.37 6.33
N LEU A 153 -8.47 -11.00 6.09
CA LEU A 153 -9.19 -11.78 7.10
C LEU A 153 -8.61 -13.18 7.30
N LEU A 154 -8.10 -13.84 6.25
CA LEU A 154 -7.76 -15.27 6.30
C LEU A 154 -6.28 -15.57 6.05
N ASP A 155 -5.58 -14.79 5.24
CA ASP A 155 -4.19 -15.08 4.87
C ASP A 155 -3.17 -14.30 5.70
N ALA A 156 -3.53 -13.08 6.08
CA ALA A 156 -2.70 -12.17 6.89
C ALA A 156 -2.52 -12.64 8.34
N PRO A 157 -3.54 -13.20 9.05
CA PRO A 157 -3.38 -13.54 10.46
C PRO A 157 -2.32 -14.61 10.75
N VAL A 158 -1.46 -14.32 11.73
CA VAL A 158 -0.42 -15.21 12.23
C VAL A 158 -0.51 -15.43 13.73
N ASP A 159 -0.02 -16.58 14.18
CA ASP A 159 0.12 -16.88 15.59
C ASP A 159 1.35 -16.18 16.19
N GLU A 160 1.60 -16.44 17.48
CA GLU A 160 2.72 -15.86 18.22
C GLU A 160 4.10 -16.23 17.64
N THR A 161 4.18 -17.29 16.84
CA THR A 161 5.41 -17.73 16.17
C THR A 161 5.57 -17.14 14.76
N GLY A 162 4.58 -16.38 14.29
CA GLY A 162 4.54 -15.84 12.94
C GLY A 162 4.01 -16.82 11.88
N ALA A 163 3.46 -17.98 12.29
CA ALA A 163 2.91 -18.96 11.38
C ALA A 163 1.44 -18.64 11.00
N PRO A 164 0.99 -18.92 9.75
CA PRO A 164 -0.37 -18.57 9.31
C PRO A 164 -1.48 -19.30 10.08
N LYS A 165 -2.43 -18.55 10.68
CA LYS A 165 -3.51 -19.12 11.53
C LYS A 165 -4.64 -19.80 10.72
N TYR A 166 -5.01 -19.20 9.59
CA TYR A 166 -6.23 -19.56 8.86
C TYR A 166 -5.98 -19.96 7.40
N ALA A 167 -4.89 -19.50 6.77
CA ALA A 167 -4.58 -19.69 5.36
C ALA A 167 -4.66 -21.16 4.87
N HIS A 168 -4.29 -22.13 5.71
CA HIS A 168 -4.31 -23.56 5.35
C HIS A 168 -5.70 -24.23 5.47
N ARG A 169 -6.68 -23.54 6.05
CA ARG A 169 -8.01 -24.07 6.38
C ARG A 169 -9.14 -23.08 6.04
N ARG A 170 -8.93 -22.23 5.03
CA ARG A 170 -9.85 -21.14 4.65
C ARG A 170 -11.30 -21.60 4.50
N THR A 171 -11.51 -22.80 3.96
CA THR A 171 -12.85 -23.37 3.74
C THR A 171 -13.57 -23.83 5.01
N GLN A 172 -12.85 -23.92 6.13
CA GLN A 172 -13.38 -24.37 7.43
C GLN A 172 -13.54 -23.22 8.43
N VAL A 173 -13.05 -22.02 8.09
CA VAL A 173 -13.10 -20.85 8.96
C VAL A 173 -14.42 -20.12 8.74
N GLN A 174 -15.19 -19.93 9.81
CA GLN A 174 -16.41 -19.12 9.80
C GLN A 174 -16.19 -17.80 10.52
N HIS A 175 -15.46 -17.84 11.64
CA HIS A 175 -15.14 -16.70 12.49
C HIS A 175 -13.63 -16.63 12.71
N VAL A 176 -13.10 -15.42 12.78
CA VAL A 176 -11.72 -15.16 13.25
C VAL A 176 -11.75 -14.67 14.69
N ALA A 177 -10.61 -14.72 15.36
CA ALA A 177 -10.49 -14.11 16.69
C ALA A 177 -10.72 -12.59 16.58
N PRO A 178 -11.30 -11.92 17.60
CA PRO A 178 -11.58 -10.47 17.55
C PRO A 178 -10.35 -9.62 17.18
N GLU A 179 -9.19 -9.98 17.70
CA GLU A 179 -7.91 -9.34 17.41
C GLU A 179 -7.42 -9.55 15.97
N ASP A 180 -7.95 -10.54 15.26
CA ASP A 180 -7.62 -10.81 13.86
C ASP A 180 -8.64 -10.21 12.89
N SER A 181 -9.67 -9.53 13.39
CA SER A 181 -10.60 -8.78 12.54
C SER A 181 -9.87 -7.73 11.70
N CYS A 182 -10.34 -7.54 10.48
CA CYS A 182 -9.83 -6.51 9.59
C CYS A 182 -10.91 -5.45 9.30
N LEU A 183 -10.49 -4.34 8.72
CA LEU A 183 -11.37 -3.27 8.26
C LEU A 183 -11.30 -3.21 6.74
N LEU A 184 -12.47 -3.20 6.09
CA LEU A 184 -12.59 -2.84 4.68
C LEU A 184 -13.19 -1.45 4.59
N GLU A 185 -12.53 -0.57 3.85
CA GLU A 185 -12.96 0.81 3.61
C GLU A 185 -13.09 1.05 2.11
N TRP A 186 -14.12 1.78 1.71
CA TRP A 186 -14.31 2.15 0.30
C TRP A 186 -14.96 3.52 0.15
N GLY A 187 -14.75 4.14 -1.00
CA GLY A 187 -15.36 5.41 -1.38
C GLY A 187 -15.24 5.67 -2.87
N VAL A 188 -16.05 6.58 -3.39
CA VAL A 188 -15.97 7.05 -4.77
C VAL A 188 -15.71 8.54 -4.75
N GLU A 189 -14.65 8.97 -5.42
CA GLU A 189 -14.24 10.37 -5.45
C GLU A 189 -13.59 10.70 -6.80
N ALA A 190 -13.92 11.87 -7.36
CA ALA A 190 -13.45 12.33 -8.67
C ALA A 190 -13.54 11.27 -9.79
N GLY A 191 -14.64 10.50 -9.83
CA GLY A 191 -14.88 9.46 -10.83
C GLY A 191 -14.03 8.19 -10.66
N ARG A 192 -13.36 8.01 -9.52
CA ARG A 192 -12.57 6.83 -9.18
C ARG A 192 -13.12 6.14 -7.95
N ALA A 193 -13.14 4.81 -7.97
CA ALA A 193 -13.42 4.00 -6.80
C ALA A 193 -12.11 3.73 -6.04
N TRP A 194 -12.19 3.82 -4.72
CA TRP A 194 -11.08 3.59 -3.79
C TRP A 194 -11.49 2.46 -2.85
N VAL A 195 -10.59 1.50 -2.64
CA VAL A 195 -10.80 0.36 -1.74
C VAL A 195 -9.52 0.14 -0.94
N GLN A 196 -9.65 -0.03 0.37
CA GLN A 196 -8.53 -0.33 1.26
C GLN A 196 -8.93 -1.44 2.23
N GLY A 197 -8.09 -2.45 2.36
CA GLY A 197 -8.11 -3.40 3.47
C GLY A 197 -7.07 -3.00 4.51
N VAL A 198 -7.46 -2.98 5.79
CA VAL A 198 -6.58 -2.70 6.92
C VAL A 198 -6.62 -3.88 7.89
N ASP A 199 -5.46 -4.49 8.08
CA ASP A 199 -5.23 -5.51 9.09
C ASP A 199 -3.97 -5.16 9.90
N ARG A 200 -3.75 -5.88 11.00
CA ARG A 200 -2.61 -5.62 11.89
C ARG A 200 -1.34 -6.39 11.51
N PHE A 201 -1.37 -7.17 10.44
CA PHE A 201 -0.36 -8.17 10.12
C PHE A 201 0.54 -7.70 8.97
N GLY A 202 1.84 -7.55 9.23
CA GLY A 202 2.82 -7.10 8.24
C GLY A 202 3.35 -8.21 7.31
N ARG A 203 2.52 -9.15 6.84
CA ARG A 203 3.00 -10.36 6.13
C ARG A 203 3.51 -10.15 4.70
N LEU A 204 3.28 -8.98 4.10
CA LEU A 204 3.77 -8.69 2.75
C LEU A 204 5.29 -8.48 2.77
N THR A 205 6.02 -9.58 2.60
CA THR A 205 7.49 -9.56 2.46
C THR A 205 7.88 -9.25 1.02
N ALA A 206 9.07 -8.67 0.82
CA ALA A 206 9.61 -8.43 -0.52
C ALA A 206 10.07 -9.72 -1.24
N SER A 207 10.25 -10.83 -0.51
CA SER A 207 10.89 -12.05 -1.02
C SER A 207 10.22 -12.67 -2.25
N PRO A 208 8.87 -12.76 -2.36
CA PRO A 208 8.23 -13.24 -3.58
C PRO A 208 8.56 -12.38 -4.81
N LEU A 209 8.58 -11.05 -4.64
CA LEU A 209 8.93 -10.11 -5.70
C LEU A 209 10.40 -10.24 -6.09
N VAL A 210 11.32 -10.30 -5.11
CA VAL A 210 12.75 -10.51 -5.34
C VAL A 210 13.01 -11.78 -6.16
N ARG A 211 12.31 -12.88 -5.84
CA ARG A 211 12.44 -14.14 -6.57
C ARG A 211 12.03 -14.01 -8.04
N VAL A 212 10.93 -13.30 -8.33
CA VAL A 212 10.47 -13.08 -9.70
C VAL A 212 11.47 -12.21 -10.47
N LEU A 213 11.94 -11.12 -9.87
CA LEU A 213 12.87 -10.19 -10.50
C LEU A 213 14.26 -10.79 -10.78
N ARG A 214 14.67 -11.81 -10.02
CA ARG A 214 15.92 -12.56 -10.27
C ARG A 214 15.80 -13.61 -11.36
N ALA A 215 14.58 -14.02 -11.71
CA ALA A 215 14.32 -15.06 -12.70
C ALA A 215 14.09 -14.51 -14.13
N TRP A 216 14.01 -13.18 -14.26
CA TRP A 216 13.98 -12.45 -15.53
C TRP A 216 15.39 -12.04 -15.94
#